data_AF-A0A2N9IBA9-F1
#
_entry.id   AF-A0A2N9IBA9-F1
#
_cell.length_a   1.000
_cell.length_b   1.000
_cell.length_c   1.000
_cell.angle_alpha   90.00
_cell.angle_beta   90.00
_cell.angle_gamma   90.00
#
_symmetry.space_group_name_H-M   'P 1'
#
loop_
_entity.id
_entity.type
_entity.pdbx_description
1 polymer ?
#
loop_
_entity_poly.entity_id
_entity_poly.type
_entity_poly.pdbx_seq_one_letter_code
_entity_poly.pdbx_strand_id
1 'polypeptide(L)'
;MALFPSDSEREVASVLLSLSHSQPISELRAADAILKLLSGGSFLDAEIRRELGDNPYINKALRSLLNVGKVKRSGKGGRQDPYIYMMA
;
A
#
# COMPACT_ATOMS: atom_id res chain seq x y z
N MET A 1 8.18 9.40 24.07
CA MET A 1 8.11 8.02 23.55
C MET A 1 6.70 7.51 23.82
N ALA A 2 5.83 7.48 22.81
CA ALA A 2 4.46 7.02 23.01
C ALA A 2 4.49 5.49 23.23
N LEU A 3 3.89 5.02 24.34
CA LEU A 3 3.86 3.61 24.73
C LEU A 3 2.83 2.80 23.92
N PHE A 4 2.04 3.47 23.09
CA PHE A 4 0.93 2.88 22.36
C PHE A 4 1.00 3.31 20.89
N PRO A 5 0.75 2.38 19.95
CA PRO A 5 0.74 2.69 18.53
C PRO A 5 -0.38 3.69 18.22
N SER A 6 -0.10 4.60 17.28
CA SER A 6 -1.11 5.54 16.78
C SER A 6 -2.25 4.80 16.08
N ASP A 7 -3.39 5.47 15.88
CA ASP A 7 -4.53 4.86 15.20
C ASP A 7 -4.18 4.37 13.79
N SER A 8 -3.33 5.11 13.06
CA SER A 8 -2.82 4.70 11.75
C SER A 8 -1.93 3.45 11.83
N GLU A 9 -1.09 3.33 12.85
CA GLU A 9 -0.21 2.17 13.03
C GLU A 9 -1.01 0.90 13.39
N ARG A 10 -2.07 1.05 14.21
CA ARG A 10 -2.99 -0.04 14.55
C ARG A 10 -3.74 -0.53 13.31
N GLU A 11 -4.19 0.40 12.48
CA GLU A 11 -4.89 0.06 11.25
C GLU A 11 -3.98 -0.71 10.30
N VAL A 12 -2.76 -0.25 10.06
CA VAL A 12 -1.78 -0.96 9.22
C VAL A 12 -1.51 -2.35 9.77
N ALA A 13 -1.30 -2.50 11.08
CA ALA A 13 -1.04 -3.81 11.70
C ALA A 13 -2.22 -4.79 11.51
N SER A 14 -3.45 -4.30 11.65
CA SER A 14 -4.66 -5.11 11.42
C SER A 14 -4.74 -5.62 9.97
N VAL A 15 -4.42 -4.76 8.99
CA VAL A 15 -4.42 -5.13 7.57
C VAL A 15 -3.37 -6.19 7.29
N LEU A 16 -2.15 -6.00 7.78
CA LEU A 16 -1.06 -6.95 7.54
C LEU A 16 -1.37 -8.32 8.15
N LEU A 17 -2.02 -8.37 9.31
CA LEU A 17 -2.48 -9.62 9.92
C LEU A 17 -3.55 -10.33 9.08
N SER A 18 -4.45 -9.57 8.45
CA SER A 18 -5.45 -10.15 7.53
C SER A 18 -4.80 -10.75 6.29
N LEU A 19 -3.77 -10.09 5.75
CA LEU A 19 -3.05 -10.52 4.56
C LEU A 19 -2.08 -11.68 4.83
N SER A 20 -1.56 -11.81 6.06
CA SER A 20 -0.48 -12.76 6.39
C SER A 20 -0.86 -14.23 6.21
N HIS A 21 -2.15 -14.54 6.18
CA HIS A 21 -2.64 -15.91 5.97
C HIS A 21 -2.51 -16.38 4.51
N SER A 22 -2.39 -15.45 3.56
CA SER A 22 -2.43 -15.76 2.12
C SER A 22 -1.24 -15.23 1.32
N GLN A 23 -0.44 -14.31 1.89
CA GLN A 23 0.64 -13.63 1.18
C GLN A 23 2.02 -13.94 1.79
N PRO A 24 3.08 -14.04 0.95
CA PRO A 24 4.44 -14.19 1.44
C PRO A 24 4.91 -12.93 2.18
N ILE A 25 5.87 -13.10 3.10
CA ILE A 25 6.41 -12.00 3.93
C ILE A 25 6.90 -10.82 3.08
N SER A 26 7.48 -11.07 1.90
CA SER A 26 7.94 -10.01 0.99
C SER A 26 6.82 -9.10 0.48
N GLU A 27 5.63 -9.66 0.26
CA GLU A 27 4.44 -8.89 -0.14
C GLU A 27 3.85 -8.12 1.05
N LEU A 28 3.89 -8.69 2.25
CA LEU A 28 3.49 -7.97 3.47
C LEU A 28 4.40 -6.77 3.74
N ARG A 29 5.72 -6.91 3.52
CA ARG A 29 6.67 -5.79 3.63
C ARG A 29 6.40 -4.71 2.60
N ALA A 30 6.07 -5.09 1.36
CA ALA A 30 5.68 -4.14 0.34
C ALA A 30 4.36 -3.43 0.71
N ALA A 31 3.36 -4.16 1.22
CA ALA A 31 2.10 -3.59 1.66
C ALA A 31 2.30 -2.58 2.81
N ASP A 32 3.13 -2.91 3.81
CA ASP A 32 3.49 -2.01 4.91
C ASP A 32 4.14 -0.72 4.38
N ALA A 33 5.12 -0.84 3.49
CA ALA A 33 5.81 0.30 2.90
C ALA A 33 4.87 1.19 2.06
N ILE A 34 3.94 0.60 1.31
CA ILE A 34 2.93 1.33 0.54
C ILE A 34 1.99 2.09 1.47
N LEU A 35 1.44 1.45 2.50
CA LEU A 35 0.53 2.12 3.43
C LEU A 35 1.19 3.29 4.16
N LYS A 36 2.47 3.13 4.54
CA LYS A 36 3.28 4.20 5.13
C LYS A 36 3.55 5.35 4.16
N LEU A 37 3.72 5.06 2.87
CA LEU A 37 3.88 6.10 1.85
C LEU A 37 2.55 6.85 1.64
N LEU A 38 1.45 6.12 1.46
CA LEU A 38 0.13 6.69 1.19
C LEU A 38 -0.48 7.44 2.39
N SER A 39 -0.02 7.19 3.62
CA SER A 39 -0.41 8.02 4.77
C SER A 39 0.05 9.47 4.62
N GLY A 40 1.06 9.73 3.78
CA GLY A 40 1.53 11.07 3.43
C GLY A 40 0.78 11.73 2.26
N GLY A 41 -0.09 11.03 1.53
CA GLY A 41 -0.81 11.61 0.40
C GLY A 41 -1.22 10.60 -0.68
N SER A 42 -1.48 11.12 -1.89
CA SER A 42 -1.82 10.33 -3.06
C SER A 42 -0.64 10.26 -4.03
N PHE A 43 -0.40 9.09 -4.61
CA PHE A 43 0.79 8.85 -5.43
C PHE A 43 0.45 8.07 -6.71
N LEU A 44 1.16 8.38 -7.78
CA LEU A 44 1.11 7.61 -9.03
C LEU A 44 1.80 6.25 -8.87
N ASP A 45 1.40 5.24 -9.64
CA ASP A 45 2.07 3.92 -9.66
C ASP A 45 3.59 4.04 -9.89
N ALA A 46 3.99 4.92 -10.81
CA ALA A 46 5.39 5.17 -11.11
C ALA A 46 6.14 5.84 -9.96
N GLU A 47 5.47 6.72 -9.20
CA GLU A 47 6.06 7.37 -8.02
C GLU A 47 6.23 6.36 -6.89
N ILE A 48 5.22 5.52 -6.63
CA ILE A 48 5.31 4.46 -5.63
C ILE A 48 6.52 3.55 -5.91
N ARG A 49 6.73 3.14 -7.17
CA ARG A 49 7.93 2.36 -7.54
C ARG A 49 9.23 3.13 -7.40
N ARG A 50 9.23 4.43 -7.71
CA ARG A 50 10.43 5.26 -7.57
C ARG A 50 10.82 5.40 -6.10
N GLU A 51 9.85 5.66 -5.22
CA GLU A 51 10.09 5.85 -3.78
C GLU A 51 10.43 4.54 -3.06
N LEU A 52 9.78 3.43 -3.44
CA LEU A 52 9.97 2.13 -2.78
C LEU A 52 10.99 1.22 -3.47
N GLY A 53 11.57 1.68 -4.59
CA GLY A 53 12.49 0.92 -5.43
C GLY A 53 11.80 -0.13 -6.31
N ASP A 54 12.59 -0.73 -7.21
CA ASP A 54 12.08 -1.75 -8.13
C ASP A 54 11.87 -3.07 -7.39
N ASN A 55 10.68 -3.20 -6.80
CA ASN A 55 10.27 -4.32 -5.99
C ASN A 55 9.13 -5.07 -6.71
N PRO A 56 9.34 -6.35 -7.10
CA PRO A 56 8.35 -7.11 -7.86
C PRO A 56 7.06 -7.37 -7.08
N TYR A 57 7.07 -7.18 -5.76
CA TYR A 57 5.93 -7.37 -4.88
C TYR A 57 5.05 -6.12 -4.74
N ILE A 58 5.49 -4.92 -5.16
CA ILE A 58 4.68 -3.67 -5.03
C ILE A 58 3.32 -3.82 -5.71
N ASN A 59 3.32 -4.33 -6.95
CA ASN A 59 2.08 -4.52 -7.70
C ASN A 59 1.13 -5.51 -7.06
N LYS A 60 1.68 -6.60 -6.49
CA LYS A 60 0.86 -7.60 -5.83
C LYS A 60 0.25 -7.04 -4.56
N ALA A 61 1.08 -6.37 -3.74
CA ALA A 61 0.64 -5.68 -2.56
C ALA A 61 -0.44 -4.62 -2.85
N LEU A 62 -0.28 -3.78 -3.89
CA LEU A 62 -1.32 -2.81 -4.31
C LEU A 62 -2.65 -3.50 -4.63
N ARG A 63 -2.62 -4.63 -5.34
CA ARG A 63 -3.83 -5.40 -5.66
C ARG A 63 -4.45 -6.01 -4.41
N SER A 64 -3.65 -6.58 -3.53
CA SER A 64 -4.09 -7.14 -2.24
C SER A 64 -4.73 -6.06 -1.37
N LEU A 65 -4.12 -4.88 -1.28
CA LEU A 65 -4.62 -3.72 -0.54
C LEU A 65 -5.92 -3.16 -1.13
N LEU A 66 -6.05 -3.12 -2.45
CA LEU A 66 -7.30 -2.75 -3.13
C LEU A 66 -8.42 -3.76 -2.82
N ASN A 67 -8.10 -5.05 -2.84
CA ASN A 67 -9.07 -6.11 -2.61
C ASN A 67 -9.62 -6.08 -1.17
N VAL A 68 -8.78 -5.79 -0.18
CA VAL A 68 -9.22 -5.59 1.20
C VAL A 68 -9.80 -4.18 1.46
N GLY A 69 -9.89 -3.35 0.43
CA GLY A 69 -10.52 -2.02 0.49
C GLY A 69 -9.75 -0.98 1.29
N LYS A 70 -8.44 -1.15 1.48
CA LYS A 70 -7.61 -0.25 2.31
C LYS A 70 -6.96 0.87 1.56
N VAL A 71 -6.83 0.70 0.25
CA VAL A 71 -6.44 1.76 -0.66
C VAL A 71 -7.53 1.92 -1.71
N LYS A 72 -7.69 3.13 -2.19
CA LYS A 72 -8.49 3.45 -3.37
C LYS A 72 -7.55 3.72 -4.54
N ARG A 73 -8.07 3.49 -5.74
CA ARG A 73 -7.38 3.80 -6.99
C ARG A 73 -8.29 4.59 -7.89
N SER A 74 -7.79 5.71 -8.41
CA SER A 74 -8.40 6.44 -9.51
C SER A 74 -7.57 6.27 -10.79
N GLY A 75 -8.15 6.70 -11.91
CA GLY A 75 -7.60 6.52 -13.26
C GLY A 75 -7.79 5.11 -13.82
N LYS A 76 -7.59 4.98 -15.14
CA LYS A 76 -7.78 3.73 -15.91
C LYS A 76 -6.46 3.01 -16.25
N GLY A 77 -5.33 3.62 -15.91
CA GLY A 77 -4.00 3.14 -16.25
C GLY A 77 -3.51 3.65 -17.62
N GLY A 78 -2.19 3.57 -17.83
CA GLY A 78 -1.54 4.03 -19.04
C GLY A 78 -1.06 5.49 -18.96
N ARG A 79 -0.51 6.01 -20.07
CA ARG A 79 0.14 7.33 -20.10
C ARG A 79 -0.83 8.50 -19.97
N GLN A 80 -2.04 8.37 -20.51
CA GLN A 80 -3.02 9.45 -20.55
C GLN A 80 -3.88 9.54 -19.27
N ASP A 81 -4.03 8.43 -18.55
CA ASP A 81 -4.84 8.35 -17.34
C ASP A 81 -4.19 7.38 -16.32
N PRO A 82 -3.01 7.74 -15.78
CA PRO A 82 -2.23 6.85 -14.93
C PRO A 82 -2.97 6.52 -13.62
N TYR A 83 -2.64 5.37 -13.04
CA TYR A 83 -3.20 5.00 -11.75
C TYR A 83 -2.65 5.88 -10.63
N ILE A 84 -3.56 6.45 -9.84
CA ILE A 84 -3.28 7.18 -8.62
C ILE A 84 -3.87 6.41 -7.45
N TYR A 85 -3.05 6.16 -6.43
CA TYR A 85 -3.45 5.44 -5.21
C TYR A 85 -3.49 6.38 -4.02
N MET A 86 -4.44 6.12 -3.13
CA MET A 86 -4.64 6.88 -1.89
C MET A 86 -5.22 5.96 -0.79
N MET A 87 -5.08 6.35 0.47
CA MET A 87 -5.77 5.67 1.57
C MET A 87 -7.29 5.72 1.37
N ALA A 88 -7.98 4.64 1.75
CA ALA A 88 -9.44 4.53 1.62
C ALA A 88 -10.21 5.38 2.64
#